data_AF-A0A9P7V5B3-F1
#
_entry.id   AF-A0A9P7V5B3-F1
#
_cell.length_a   1.000
_cell.length_b   1.000
_cell.length_c   1.000
_cell.angle_alpha   90.00
_cell.angle_beta   90.00
_cell.angle_gamma   90.00
#
_symmetry.space_group_name_H-M   'P 1'
#
loop_
_entity.id
_entity.type
_entity.pdbx_description
1 polymer ?
#
loop_
_entity_poly.entity_id
_entity_poly.type
_entity_poly.pdbx_seq_one_letter_code
_entity_poly.pdbx_strand_id
1 'polypeptide(L)'
;MNAMSIRVDATRLQQFQGKVVRVMGRCELFNTNDMRGKLESNGPIPIKSPSQILEAGKNYEIIGRIGSGDDLTVQVYTMTELSDDFNLEVAKKLVDFVHKVPELFYTT
;
A
#
# COMPACT_ATOMS: atom_id res chain seq x y z
N MET A 1 -15.05 9.07 5.71
CA MET A 1 -14.22 8.63 6.86
C MET A 1 -12.80 9.16 6.61
N ASN A 2 -12.44 10.29 7.23
CA ASN A 2 -11.09 10.89 7.10
C ASN A 2 -10.13 10.18 8.08
N ALA A 3 -9.86 8.89 7.85
CA ALA A 3 -8.75 8.24 8.54
C ALA A 3 -7.46 8.76 7.90
N MET A 4 -6.65 9.51 8.66
CA MET A 4 -5.28 9.81 8.24
C MET A 4 -4.56 8.46 7.99
N SER A 5 -4.23 8.20 6.73
CA SER A 5 -3.55 6.98 6.31
C SER A 5 -2.05 7.26 6.23
N ILE A 6 -1.26 6.44 6.92
CA ILE A 6 0.19 6.60 6.97
C ILE A 6 0.77 6.10 5.65
N ARG A 7 1.53 6.95 4.94
CA ARG A 7 2.20 6.52 3.70
C ARG A 7 3.33 5.57 4.04
N VAL A 8 3.30 4.35 3.52
CA VAL A 8 4.31 3.32 3.76
C VAL A 8 4.65 2.59 2.48
N ASP A 9 5.77 1.88 2.53
CA ASP A 9 6.20 0.90 1.54
C ASP A 9 6.51 -0.43 2.26
N ALA A 10 7.01 -1.43 1.53
CA ALA A 10 7.25 -2.76 2.07
C ALA A 10 8.21 -2.75 3.28
N THR A 11 9.16 -1.80 3.30
CA THR A 11 10.19 -1.71 4.35
C THR A 11 9.64 -1.27 5.71
N ARG A 12 8.41 -0.74 5.75
CA ARG A 12 7.80 -0.16 6.96
C ARG A 12 6.56 -0.93 7.43
N LEU A 13 6.09 -1.94 6.72
CA LEU A 13 4.87 -2.68 7.08
C LEU A 13 4.90 -3.23 8.51
N GLN A 14 6.04 -3.80 8.92
CA GLN A 14 6.22 -4.36 10.26
C GLN A 14 6.02 -3.31 11.37
N GLN A 15 6.48 -2.08 11.15
CA GLN A 15 6.37 -0.99 12.12
C GLN A 15 4.92 -0.53 12.31
N PHE A 16 4.08 -0.67 11.27
CA PHE A 16 2.71 -0.15 11.24
C PHE A 16 1.64 -1.26 11.25
N GLN A 17 1.97 -2.44 11.76
CA GLN A 17 1.01 -3.54 11.92
C GLN A 17 -0.28 -3.08 12.59
N GLY A 18 -1.42 -3.54 12.07
CA GLY A 18 -2.74 -3.19 12.58
C GLY A 18 -3.20 -1.75 12.31
N LYS A 19 -2.36 -0.89 11.72
CA LYS A 19 -2.71 0.50 11.36
C LYS A 19 -3.28 0.57 9.93
N VAL A 20 -4.00 1.66 9.65
CA VAL A 20 -4.47 2.01 8.31
C VAL A 20 -3.36 2.77 7.60
N VAL A 21 -2.98 2.27 6.42
CA VAL A 21 -1.86 2.79 5.64
C VAL A 21 -2.29 3.11 4.22
N ARG A 22 -1.47 3.93 3.57
CA ARG A 22 -1.53 4.27 2.16
C ARG A 22 -0.27 3.76 1.48
N VAL A 23 -0.42 2.94 0.47
CA VAL A 23 0.67 2.30 -0.27
C VAL A 23 0.50 2.66 -1.74
N MET A 24 1.57 3.13 -2.38
CA MET A 24 1.63 3.33 -3.83
C MET A 24 2.57 2.30 -4.42
N GLY A 25 2.16 1.59 -5.45
CA GLY A 25 2.97 0.53 -6.05
C GLY A 25 2.39 0.01 -7.35
N ARG A 26 3.14 -0.92 -7.97
CA ARG A 26 2.72 -1.60 -9.19
C ARG A 26 2.18 -2.98 -8.87
N CYS A 27 1.00 -3.32 -9.38
CA CYS A 27 0.47 -4.67 -9.21
C CYS A 27 1.31 -5.64 -10.06
N GLU A 28 1.93 -6.63 -9.44
CA GLU A 28 2.69 -7.67 -10.16
C GLU A 28 1.78 -8.82 -10.60
N LEU A 29 0.90 -9.25 -9.70
CA LEU A 29 -0.05 -10.33 -9.93
C LEU A 29 -1.28 -10.14 -9.04
N PHE A 30 -2.43 -10.58 -9.55
CA PHE A 30 -3.68 -10.65 -8.80
C PHE A 30 -4.44 -11.90 -9.21
N ASN A 31 -4.84 -12.71 -8.23
CA ASN A 31 -5.64 -13.91 -8.41
C ASN A 31 -7.08 -13.59 -8.01
N THR A 32 -8.00 -13.70 -8.97
CA THR A 32 -9.42 -13.41 -8.77
C THR A 32 -10.16 -14.49 -8.01
N ASN A 33 -9.60 -15.70 -7.88
CA ASN A 33 -10.25 -16.81 -7.16
C ASN A 33 -10.14 -16.65 -5.64
N ASP A 34 -9.01 -16.16 -5.14
CA ASP A 34 -8.76 -15.93 -3.71
C ASP A 34 -8.82 -14.44 -3.33
N MET A 35 -8.97 -13.56 -4.33
CA MET A 35 -8.98 -12.11 -4.20
C MET A 35 -7.71 -11.56 -3.53
N ARG A 36 -6.56 -12.17 -3.87
CA ARG A 36 -5.23 -11.80 -3.36
C ARG A 36 -4.31 -11.40 -4.49
N GLY A 37 -3.34 -10.57 -4.17
CA GLY A 37 -2.31 -10.17 -5.12
C GLY A 37 -1.03 -9.74 -4.45
N LYS A 38 -0.13 -9.21 -5.27
CA LYS A 38 1.17 -8.70 -4.87
C LYS A 38 1.39 -7.33 -5.48
N LEU A 39 1.62 -6.34 -4.63
CA LEU A 39 1.96 -4.97 -5.03
C LEU A 39 3.45 -4.75 -4.79
N GLU A 40 4.19 -4.36 -5.83
CA GLU A 40 5.58 -3.97 -5.71
C GLU A 40 5.66 -2.49 -5.28
N SER A 41 6.19 -2.26 -4.08
CA SER A 41 6.36 -0.95 -3.46
C SER A 41 7.59 -0.99 -2.55
N ASN A 42 8.76 -0.72 -3.15
CA ASN A 42 10.07 -0.86 -2.49
C ASN A 42 10.27 -2.24 -1.84
N GLY A 43 9.78 -3.27 -2.52
CA GLY A 43 9.63 -4.62 -2.03
C GLY A 43 8.19 -5.14 -2.21
N PRO A 44 8.01 -6.47 -2.10
CA PRO A 44 6.75 -7.11 -2.34
C PRO A 44 5.77 -6.94 -1.16
N ILE A 45 4.55 -6.53 -1.45
CA ILE A 45 3.47 -6.38 -0.46
C ILE A 45 2.30 -7.30 -0.84
N PRO A 46 1.98 -8.32 -0.03
CA PRO A 46 0.77 -9.09 -0.23
C PRO A 46 -0.46 -8.24 0.06
N ILE A 47 -1.43 -8.28 -0.84
CA ILE A 47 -2.69 -7.55 -0.71
C ILE A 47 -3.86 -8.52 -0.77
N LYS A 48 -4.94 -8.17 -0.09
CA LYS A 48 -6.23 -8.86 -0.19
C LYS A 48 -7.33 -7.83 -0.37
N SER A 49 -8.12 -7.97 -1.43
CA SER A 49 -9.14 -7.00 -1.81
C SER A 49 -10.49 -7.68 -1.97
N PRO A 50 -11.47 -7.47 -1.08
CA PRO A 50 -12.70 -8.26 -1.08
C PRO A 50 -13.63 -7.99 -2.28
N SER A 51 -13.49 -6.84 -2.95
CA SER A 51 -14.46 -6.38 -3.95
C SER A 51 -13.86 -5.71 -5.18
N GLN A 52 -12.55 -5.47 -5.21
CA GLN A 52 -11.88 -4.74 -6.29
C GLN A 52 -10.74 -5.59 -6.84
N ILE A 53 -10.68 -5.72 -8.17
CA ILE A 53 -9.66 -6.49 -8.88
C ILE A 53 -8.54 -5.54 -9.31
N LEU A 54 -7.30 -5.98 -9.15
CA LEU A 54 -6.14 -5.26 -9.70
C LEU A 54 -5.69 -5.93 -11.00
N GLU A 55 -5.25 -5.12 -11.95
CA GLU A 55 -4.65 -5.59 -13.18
C GLU A 55 -3.12 -5.64 -13.04
N ALA A 56 -2.54 -6.78 -13.43
CA ALA A 56 -1.09 -6.92 -13.46
C ALA A 56 -0.47 -5.88 -14.40
N GLY A 57 0.61 -5.24 -13.95
CA GLY A 57 1.31 -4.20 -14.67
C GLY A 57 0.80 -2.78 -14.43
N LYS A 58 -0.37 -2.59 -13.80
CA LYS A 58 -0.93 -1.28 -13.48
C LYS A 58 -0.45 -0.72 -12.14
N ASN A 59 -0.47 0.61 -12.03
CA ASN A 59 -0.07 1.34 -10.83
C ASN A 59 -1.31 1.62 -9.96
N TYR A 60 -1.17 1.52 -8.64
CA TYR A 60 -2.27 1.76 -7.72
C TYR A 60 -1.83 2.56 -6.50
N GLU A 61 -2.73 3.43 -6.04
CA GLU A 61 -2.77 3.91 -4.66
C GLU A 61 -3.79 3.06 -3.89
N ILE A 62 -3.33 2.40 -2.84
CA ILE A 62 -4.14 1.53 -1.98
C ILE A 62 -4.20 2.15 -0.59
N ILE A 63 -5.41 2.31 -0.05
CA ILE A 63 -5.63 2.54 1.38
C ILE A 63 -6.19 1.26 1.98
N GLY A 64 -5.54 0.76 3.02
CA GLY A 64 -5.91 -0.50 3.64
C GLY A 64 -5.32 -0.66 5.03
N ARG A 65 -5.70 -1.74 5.71
CA ARG A 65 -5.19 -2.06 7.04
C ARG A 65 -4.18 -3.19 6.96
N ILE A 66 -3.02 -3.02 7.60
CA ILE A 66 -2.02 -4.09 7.70
C ILE A 66 -2.52 -5.15 8.67
N GLY A 67 -2.50 -6.41 8.25
CA GLY A 67 -2.77 -7.55 9.12
C GLY A 67 -1.79 -7.64 10.29
N SER A 68 -2.18 -8.35 11.35
CA SER A 68 -1.36 -8.58 12.55
C SER A 68 -0.64 -9.95 12.53
N GLY A 69 -0.52 -10.57 11.36
CA GLY A 69 0.12 -11.88 11.19
C GLY A 69 1.47 -11.79 10.47
N ASP A 70 2.13 -12.95 10.33
CA ASP A 70 3.50 -13.05 9.79
C ASP A 70 3.63 -12.59 8.33
N ASP A 71 2.53 -12.58 7.57
CA ASP A 71 2.53 -12.23 6.14
C ASP A 71 2.37 -10.73 5.86
N LEU A 72 2.08 -9.90 6.88
CA LEU A 72 1.87 -8.45 6.75
C LEU A 72 0.88 -8.04 5.64
N THR A 73 -0.11 -8.90 5.33
CA THR A 73 -1.07 -8.63 4.25
C THR A 73 -1.83 -7.32 4.46
N VAL A 74 -1.89 -6.48 3.44
CA VAL A 74 -2.72 -5.27 3.43
C VAL A 74 -4.15 -5.62 2.99
N GLN A 75 -5.11 -5.50 3.90
CA GLN A 75 -6.54 -5.62 3.61
C GLN A 75 -7.04 -4.32 3.00
N VAL A 76 -7.40 -4.34 1.72
CA VAL A 76 -7.78 -3.15 0.94
C VAL A 76 -9.13 -2.61 1.38
N TYR A 77 -9.20 -1.30 1.62
CA TYR A 77 -10.45 -0.55 1.82
C TYR A 77 -10.83 0.23 0.58
N THR A 78 -9.88 0.92 -0.02
CA THR A 78 -10.06 1.64 -1.28
C THR A 78 -8.81 1.49 -2.14
N MET A 79 -8.98 1.34 -3.44
CA MET A 79 -7.91 1.50 -4.41
C MET A 79 -8.24 2.59 -5.42
N THR A 80 -7.21 3.19 -5.99
CA THR A 80 -7.31 4.10 -7.13
C THR A 80 -6.22 3.71 -8.11
N GLU A 81 -6.60 3.38 -9.34
CA GLU A 81 -5.63 3.18 -10.41
C GLU A 81 -4.93 4.52 -10.70
N LEU A 82 -3.61 4.47 -10.78
CA LEU A 82 -2.76 5.60 -11.13
C LEU A 82 -2.37 5.48 -12.60
N SER A 83 -1.98 6.60 -13.20
CA SER A 83 -1.54 6.60 -14.58
C SER A 83 -0.31 5.71 -14.80
N ASP A 84 -0.16 5.23 -16.04
CA ASP A 84 0.97 4.37 -16.43
C ASP A 84 2.33 5.10 -16.32
N ASP A 85 2.33 6.44 -16.42
CA ASP A 85 3.51 7.31 -16.29
C ASP A 85 3.78 7.79 -14.85
N PHE A 86 3.03 7.29 -13.87
CA PHE A 86 3.22 7.65 -12.46
C PHE A 86 4.65 7.32 -11.99
N ASN A 87 5.33 8.32 -11.42
CA ASN A 87 6.71 8.17 -10.98
C ASN A 87 6.80 7.49 -9.60
N LEU A 88 6.88 6.16 -9.61
CA LEU A 88 7.02 5.34 -8.40
C LEU A 88 8.29 5.65 -7.58
N GLU A 89 9.37 6.11 -8.22
CA GLU A 89 10.59 6.52 -7.51
C GLU A 89 10.38 7.77 -6.64
N VAL A 90 9.59 8.72 -7.14
CA VAL A 90 9.21 9.91 -6.35
C VAL A 90 8.25 9.52 -5.22
N ALA A 91 7.32 8.60 -5.47
CA ALA A 91 6.43 8.08 -4.44
C ALA A 91 7.20 7.39 -3.30
N LYS A 92 8.22 6.59 -3.63
CA LYS A 92 9.14 6.00 -2.66
C LYS A 92 9.88 7.06 -1.83
N LYS A 93 10.45 8.09 -2.48
CA LYS A 93 11.09 9.20 -1.76
C LYS A 93 10.12 9.96 -0.85
N LEU A 94 8.86 10.11 -1.26
CA LEU A 94 7.83 10.74 -0.43
C LEU A 94 7.56 9.93 0.84
N VAL A 95 7.53 8.59 0.76
CA VAL A 95 7.47 7.74 1.95
C VAL A 95 8.62 8.10 2.90
N ASP A 96 9.87 8.14 2.42
CA ASP A 96 11.01 8.49 3.28
C ASP A 96 10.88 9.86 3.95
N PHE A 97 10.39 10.87 3.25
CA PHE A 97 10.19 12.20 3.84
C PHE A 97 9.06 12.23 4.87
N VAL A 98 7.97 11.50 4.62
CA VAL A 98 6.84 11.37 5.56
C VAL A 98 7.33 10.84 6.92
N HIS A 99 8.27 9.89 6.92
CA HIS A 99 8.82 9.31 8.15
C HIS A 99 9.98 10.11 8.77
N LYS A 100 10.54 11.11 8.06
CA LYS A 100 11.59 12.00 8.60
C LYS A 100 11.02 13.15 9.45
N VAL A 101 9.79 13.56 9.15
CA VAL A 101 9.07 14.66 9.84
C VAL A 101 7.62 14.23 10.14
N PRO A 102 7.44 13.14 10.92
CA PRO A 102 6.12 12.54 11.15
C PRO A 102 5.09 13.52 11.71
N GLU A 103 5.52 14.52 12.48
CA GLU A 103 4.67 15.57 13.06
C GLU A 103 3.87 16.37 12.02
N LEU A 104 4.30 16.39 10.75
CA LEU A 104 3.59 17.03 9.65
C LEU A 104 2.58 16.10 8.95
N PHE A 105 2.65 14.80 9.18
CA PHE A 105 1.96 13.80 8.35
C PHE A 105 1.08 12.82 9.13
N TYR A 106 1.46 12.41 10.33
CA TYR A 106 0.68 11.49 11.16
C TYR A 106 1.14 11.49 12.62
N THR A 107 0.20 11.24 13.53
CA THR A 107 0.49 10.97 14.94
C THR A 107 0.71 9.45 15.12
N THR A 108 1.83 9.06 15.73
CA THR A 108 2.18 7.67 16.08
C THR A 108 1.24 7.06 17.12
#